data_AF-A0A2V9C076-F1
#
_entry.id   AF-A0A2V9C076-F1
#
_cell.length_a   1.000
_cell.length_b   1.000
_cell.length_c   1.000
_cell.angle_alpha   90.00
_cell.angle_beta   90.00
_cell.angle_gamma   90.00
#
_symmetry.space_group_name_H-M   'P 1'
#
loop_
_entity.id
_entity.type
_entity.pdbx_description
1 polymer ?
#
loop_
_entity_poly.entity_id
_entity_poly.type
_entity_poly.pdbx_seq_one_letter_code
_entity_poly.pdbx_strand_id
1 'polypeptide(L)'
;GVPHYEFRYQTQNTPEGKVKILGKVTRSGVPDDWMDTLPLYLHKGGGAMRIGFVNATKPETTFEFLMPSQPEKLSLNYNEDVLAEIKQ
;
A
#
# COMPACT_ATOMS: atom_id res chain seq x y z
N GLY A 1 -2.57 7.37 -20.31
CA GLY A 1 -3.18 6.06 -20.01
C GLY A 1 -3.81 6.12 -18.64
N VAL A 2 -4.49 5.05 -18.22
CA VAL A 2 -4.95 4.88 -16.83
C VAL A 2 -3.79 4.30 -16.02
N PRO A 3 -3.49 4.78 -14.80
CA PRO A 3 -2.43 4.21 -13.99
C PRO A 3 -2.84 2.83 -13.47
N HIS A 4 -1.91 1.88 -13.58
CA HIS A 4 -2.06 0.52 -13.06
C HIS A 4 -1.01 0.32 -11.97
N TYR A 5 -1.45 -0.17 -10.81
CA TYR A 5 -0.60 -0.43 -9.66
C TYR A 5 -0.63 -1.89 -9.26
N GLU A 6 0.56 -2.46 -9.06
CA GLU A 6 0.72 -3.73 -8.38
C GLU A 6 1.24 -3.46 -6.96
N PHE A 7 0.44 -3.83 -5.96
CA PHE A 7 0.80 -3.73 -4.55
C PHE A 7 1.14 -5.10 -3.99
N ARG A 8 2.31 -5.20 -3.37
CA ARG A 8 2.73 -6.39 -2.61
C ARG A 8 3.31 -5.96 -1.27
N TYR A 9 3.13 -6.78 -0.24
CA TYR A 9 3.78 -6.57 1.03
C TYR A 9 4.18 -7.89 1.70
N GLN A 10 5.11 -7.80 2.63
CA GLN A 10 5.51 -8.88 3.52
C GLN A 10 5.48 -8.38 4.96
N THR A 11 5.27 -9.31 5.90
CA THR A 11 5.29 -9.03 7.33
C THR A 11 6.43 -9.79 8.01
N GLN A 12 7.15 -9.12 8.89
CA GLN A 12 8.23 -9.71 9.69
C GLN A 12 7.99 -9.42 11.17
N ASN A 13 8.00 -10.46 12.01
CA ASN A 13 7.94 -10.26 13.46
C ASN A 13 9.24 -9.62 13.94
N THR A 14 9.14 -8.64 14.83
CA THR A 14 10.30 -8.02 15.47
C THR A 14 10.50 -8.57 16.89
N PRO A 15 11.73 -8.52 17.44
CA PRO A 15 11.99 -8.95 18.81
C PRO A 15 11.16 -8.22 19.87
N GLU A 16 10.68 -7.01 19.55
CA GLU A 16 9.85 -6.16 20.43
C GLU A 16 8.35 -6.54 20.41
N GLY A 17 7.97 -7.62 19.74
CA GLY A 17 6.57 -8.03 19.59
C GLY A 17 5.76 -7.18 18.62
N LYS A 18 6.41 -6.29 17.86
CA LYS A 18 5.79 -5.54 16.76
C LYS A 18 5.89 -6.33 15.46
N VAL A 19 5.14 -5.90 14.45
CA VAL A 19 5.19 -6.45 13.09
C VAL A 19 5.73 -5.38 12.14
N LYS A 20 6.86 -5.66 11.50
CA LYS A 20 7.43 -4.82 10.45
C LYS A 20 6.76 -5.16 9.11
N ILE A 21 6.22 -4.14 8.45
CA ILE A 21 5.61 -4.23 7.13
C ILE A 21 6.63 -3.74 6.11
N LEU A 22 6.89 -4.54 5.08
CA LEU A 22 7.69 -4.16 3.91
C LEU A 22 6.79 -4.16 2.68
N GLY A 23 6.47 -2.98 2.18
CA GLY A 23 5.58 -2.78 1.03
C GLY A 23 6.32 -2.35 -0.22
N LYS A 24 5.79 -2.76 -1.38
CA LYS A 24 6.23 -2.35 -2.71
C LYS A 24 5.02 -2.07 -3.59
N VAL A 25 5.09 -0.95 -4.32
CA VAL A 25 4.13 -0.53 -5.33
C VAL A 25 4.89 -0.36 -6.65
N THR A 26 4.45 -1.06 -7.69
CA THR A 26 4.96 -0.91 -9.05
C THR A 26 3.87 -0.28 -9.91
N ARG A 27 4.22 0.77 -10.66
CA ARG A 27 3.31 1.56 -11.51
C ARG A 27 3.59 1.29 -12.98
N SER A 28 2.53 1.24 -13.79
CA SER A 28 2.59 1.15 -15.24
C SER A 28 1.38 1.84 -15.90
N GLY A 29 1.37 1.94 -17.24
CA GLY A 29 0.26 2.54 -18.00
C GLY A 29 0.24 4.08 -18.04
N VAL A 30 1.19 4.73 -17.38
CA VAL A 30 1.40 6.18 -17.33
C VAL A 30 2.89 6.52 -17.45
N PRO A 31 3.27 7.76 -17.82
CA PRO A 31 4.66 8.20 -17.86
C PRO A 31 5.45 8.00 -16.54
N ASP A 32 6.77 7.96 -16.64
CA ASP A 32 7.67 7.74 -15.49
C ASP A 32 7.65 8.89 -14.47
N ASP A 33 7.31 10.11 -14.91
CA ASP A 33 7.17 11.30 -14.08
C ASP A 33 5.76 11.51 -13.51
N TRP A 34 4.81 10.62 -13.84
CA TRP A 34 3.50 10.59 -13.18
C TRP A 34 3.66 10.46 -11.66
N MET A 35 2.76 11.05 -10.89
CA MET A 35 2.79 10.97 -9.43
C MET A 35 1.37 10.82 -8.91
N ASP A 36 1.17 9.88 -7.98
CA ASP A 36 -0.09 9.70 -7.26
C ASP A 36 0.17 9.49 -5.77
N THR A 37 -0.86 9.82 -4.98
CA THR A 37 -0.90 9.57 -3.54
C THR A 37 -1.99 8.55 -3.26
N LEU A 38 -1.60 7.30 -3.01
CA LEU A 38 -2.50 6.17 -2.85
C LEU A 38 -2.83 5.96 -1.37
N PRO A 39 -4.11 6.00 -0.93
CA PRO A 39 -4.44 5.77 0.47
C PRO A 39 -4.25 4.30 0.85
N LEU A 40 -3.59 4.04 1.97
CA LEU A 40 -3.31 2.71 2.52
C LEU A 40 -4.31 2.38 3.63
N TYR A 41 -4.90 1.20 3.56
CA TYR A 41 -5.92 0.72 4.48
C TYR A 41 -5.48 -0.56 5.18
N LEU A 42 -5.84 -0.64 6.46
CA LEU A 42 -5.77 -1.83 7.30
C LEU A 42 -7.15 -2.46 7.40
N HIS A 43 -7.24 -3.76 7.11
CA HIS A 43 -8.43 -4.56 7.37
C HIS A 43 -8.35 -5.18 8.77
N LYS A 44 -9.39 -5.00 9.56
CA LYS A 44 -9.53 -5.60 10.89
C LYS A 44 -10.99 -5.72 11.28
N GLY A 45 -11.40 -6.88 11.81
CA GLY A 45 -12.72 -7.07 12.40
C GLY A 45 -13.88 -6.82 11.42
N GLY A 46 -13.69 -7.16 10.15
CA GLY A 46 -14.70 -7.00 9.10
C GLY A 46 -14.81 -5.58 8.52
N GLY A 47 -13.98 -4.63 8.96
CA GLY A 47 -13.91 -3.28 8.41
C GLY A 47 -12.53 -2.92 7.88
N ALA A 48 -12.44 -1.78 7.20
CA ALA A 48 -11.19 -1.20 6.71
C ALA A 48 -11.01 0.21 7.30
N MET A 49 -9.80 0.51 7.77
CA MET A 49 -9.42 1.82 8.30
C MET A 49 -8.23 2.36 7.52
N ARG A 50 -8.30 3.63 7.08
CA ARG A 50 -7.16 4.29 6.44
C ARG A 50 -6.07 4.54 7.49
N ILE A 51 -4.86 4.05 7.22
CA ILE A 51 -3.71 4.16 8.12
C ILE A 51 -2.61 5.08 7.58
N GLY A 52 -2.73 5.55 6.35
CA GLY A 52 -1.77 6.48 5.76
C GLY A 52 -1.90 6.57 4.25
N PHE A 53 -0.82 6.99 3.61
CA PHE A 53 -0.71 7.12 2.17
C PHE A 53 0.63 6.58 1.67
N VAL A 54 0.65 6.11 0.43
CA VAL A 54 1.85 5.75 -0.32
C VAL A 54 1.99 6.73 -1.47
N ASN A 55 3.06 7.51 -1.46
CA ASN A 55 3.37 8.47 -2.52
C ASN A 55 4.10 7.74 -3.65
N ALA A 56 3.36 7.32 -4.68
CA ALA A 56 3.90 6.62 -5.85
C ALA A 56 4.50 7.60 -6.86
N THR A 57 5.62 8.23 -6.48
CA THR A 57 6.31 9.26 -7.28
C THR A 57 7.32 8.71 -8.29
N LYS A 58 7.53 7.39 -8.29
CA LYS A 58 8.44 6.66 -9.18
C LYS A 58 7.74 5.39 -9.71
N PRO A 59 8.21 4.81 -10.83
CA PRO A 59 7.70 3.53 -11.32
C PRO A 59 7.74 2.41 -10.27
N GLU A 60 8.68 2.47 -9.34
CA GLU A 60 8.74 1.58 -8.17
C GLU A 60 8.88 2.40 -6.89
N THR A 61 7.99 2.16 -5.93
CA THR A 61 7.99 2.80 -4.62
C THR A 61 7.96 1.72 -3.54
N THR A 62 8.96 1.71 -2.68
CA THR A 62 9.02 0.84 -1.50
C THR A 62 8.77 1.65 -0.24
N PHE A 63 8.19 1.02 0.78
CA PHE A 63 7.95 1.64 2.07
C PHE A 63 8.04 0.61 3.20
N GLU A 64 8.28 1.12 4.39
CA GLU A 64 8.39 0.33 5.62
C GLU A 64 7.70 1.05 6.78
N PHE A 65 6.98 0.31 7.61
CA PHE A 65 6.48 0.80 8.88
C PHE A 65 6.29 -0.33 9.89
N LEU A 66 6.15 0.03 11.17
CA LEU A 66 5.86 -0.90 12.26
C LEU A 66 4.38 -0.86 12.62
N MET A 67 3.82 -2.04 12.87
CA MET A 67 2.48 -2.23 13.42
C MET A 67 2.55 -2.86 14.81
N PRO A 68 1.60 -2.54 15.71
CA PRO A 68 1.54 -3.14 17.04
C PRO A 68 1.13 -4.62 17.02
N SER A 69 0.55 -5.11 15.92
CA SER A 69 0.05 -6.48 15.77
C SER A 69 -0.03 -6.86 14.29
N GLN A 70 -0.09 -8.17 13.99
CA GLN A 70 -0.26 -8.68 12.63
C GLN A 70 -1.55 -8.13 11.99
N PRO A 71 -1.49 -7.54 10.78
CA PRO A 71 -2.68 -7.14 10.04
C PRO A 71 -3.40 -8.37 9.46
N GLU A 72 -4.74 -8.32 9.38
CA GLU A 72 -5.50 -9.32 8.63
C GLU A 72 -5.23 -9.17 7.13
N LYS A 73 -5.27 -7.92 6.64
CA LYS A 73 -4.92 -7.55 5.27
C LYS A 73 -4.53 -6.07 5.20
N LEU A 74 -3.63 -5.73 4.29
CA LEU A 74 -3.44 -4.35 3.83
C LEU A 74 -3.96 -4.19 2.41
N SER A 75 -4.50 -3.03 2.10
CA SER A 75 -4.94 -2.70 0.73
C SER A 75 -4.65 -1.25 0.38
N LEU A 76 -4.42 -0.98 -0.90
CA LEU A 76 -4.40 0.38 -1.42
C LEU A 76 -5.76 0.73 -2.02
N ASN A 77 -6.13 2.00 -1.86
CA ASN A 77 -7.28 2.62 -2.50
C ASN A 77 -8.60 1.86 -2.27
N TYR A 78 -8.82 1.37 -1.05
CA TYR A 78 -9.99 0.54 -0.73
C TYR A 78 -11.33 1.22 -1.06
N ASN A 79 -11.42 2.54 -0.86
CA ASN A 79 -12.61 3.33 -1.16
C ASN A 79 -12.67 3.84 -2.61
N GLU A 80 -11.71 3.43 -3.46
CA GLU A 80 -11.61 3.89 -4.85
C GLU A 80 -11.50 5.42 -5.00
N ASP A 81 -10.83 6.06 -4.03
CA ASP A 81 -10.63 7.53 -3.97
C ASP A 81 -9.75 8.05 -5.14
N VAL A 82 -8.88 7.19 -5.68
CA VAL A 82 -8.00 7.47 -6.82
C VAL A 82 -8.45 6.66 -8.04
N LEU A 83 -8.57 7.32 -9.21
CA LEU A 83 -8.94 6.65 -10.46
C LEU A 83 -7.75 5.85 -11.01
N ALA A 84 -7.67 4.58 -10.62
CA ALA A 84 -6.59 3.67 -11.00
C ALA A 84 -7.04 2.21 -10.96
N GLU A 85 -6.33 1.34 -11.69
CA GLU A 85 -6.47 -0.11 -11.53
C GLU A 85 -5.45 -0.62 -10.51
N ILE A 86 -5.89 -1.38 -9.49
CA ILE A 86 -5.01 -1.90 -8.44
C ILE A 86 -5.11 -3.41 -8.34
N LYS A 87 -3.98 -4.09 -8.51
CA LYS A 87 -3.79 -5.51 -8.22
C LYS A 87 -3.10 -5.67 -6.85
N GLN A 88 -3.70 -6.42 -5.94
CA GLN A 88 -3.28 -6.55 -4.54
C GLN A 88 -3.71 -7.88 -3.91
#